data_AF-A0A6P8Z082-F1
#
_entry.id   AF-A0A6P8Z082-F1
#
_cell.length_a   1.000
_cell.length_b   1.000
_cell.length_c   1.000
_cell.angle_alpha   90.00
_cell.angle_beta   90.00
_cell.angle_gamma   90.00
#
_symmetry.space_group_name_H-M   'P 1'
#
loop_
_entity.id
_entity.type
_entity.pdbx_description
1 polymer ?
#
loop_
_entity_poly.entity_id
_entity_poly.type
_entity_poly.pdbx_seq_one_letter_code
_entity_poly.pdbx_strand_id
1 'polypeptide(L)'
;MIPTTTVVHVTLALVSAALLRTLALAVKNAHCRAQLHSVLDDHRALLLVVDRFSRVFEEPLFHMHAGALAFALLATTSLVKGHRDFYVVGLLPTSFAYPTIMGLEGDLVQEAGEQMLLMAYASPWPSRLFQDAAGLAFNRDVLAIMLRASRPVNLKARWLGSLSLHTLHRILGSWYSFTQLYMGLS
;
A
#
# COMPACT_ATOMS: atom_id res chain seq x y z
N MET A 1 16.12 -13.34 -1.60
CA MET A 1 14.94 -13.16 -0.73
C MET A 1 13.80 -12.71 -1.61
N ILE A 2 12.73 -13.50 -1.73
CA ILE A 2 11.51 -13.03 -2.41
C ILE A 2 10.94 -11.92 -1.53
N PRO A 3 10.68 -10.71 -2.07
CA PRO A 3 10.12 -9.63 -1.27
C PRO A 3 8.75 -10.08 -0.75
N THR A 4 8.61 -10.15 0.57
CA THR A 4 7.39 -10.59 1.26
C THR A 4 6.17 -9.73 0.88
N THR A 5 6.39 -8.53 0.35
CA THR A 5 5.37 -7.63 -0.19
C THR A 5 4.68 -8.17 -1.44
N THR A 6 5.41 -8.84 -2.34
CA THR A 6 4.81 -9.49 -3.52
C THR A 6 3.87 -10.63 -3.16
N VAL A 7 4.17 -11.35 -2.07
CA VAL A 7 3.30 -12.41 -1.54
C VAL A 7 2.02 -11.79 -1.00
N VAL A 8 2.13 -10.71 -0.23
CA VAL A 8 0.96 -9.98 0.31
C VAL A 8 0.07 -9.45 -0.81
N HIS A 9 0.64 -8.84 -1.84
CA HIS A 9 -0.11 -8.33 -2.99
C HIS A 9 -0.83 -9.44 -3.76
N VAL A 10 -0.14 -10.53 -4.10
CA VAL A 10 -0.75 -11.67 -4.80
C VAL A 10 -1.87 -12.30 -3.96
N THR A 11 -1.68 -12.42 -2.65
CA THR A 11 -2.72 -12.96 -1.76
C THR A 11 -3.93 -12.02 -1.64
N LEU A 12 -3.74 -10.71 -1.55
CA LEU A 12 -4.83 -9.73 -1.51
C LEU A 12 -5.62 -9.71 -2.82
N ALA A 13 -4.95 -9.77 -3.97
CA ALA A 13 -5.58 -9.82 -5.28
C ALA A 13 -6.33 -11.15 -5.52
N LEU A 14 -5.80 -12.28 -5.04
CA LEU A 14 -6.48 -13.57 -5.10
C LEU A 14 -7.71 -13.61 -4.18
N VAL A 15 -7.60 -13.04 -2.98
CA VAL A 15 -8.70 -12.94 -2.02
C VAL A 15 -9.81 -12.03 -2.55
N SER A 16 -9.47 -10.90 -3.17
CA SER A 16 -10.46 -9.99 -3.77
C SER A 16 -11.18 -10.64 -4.95
N ALA A 17 -10.47 -11.34 -5.84
CA ALA A 17 -11.06 -12.10 -6.95
C ALA A 17 -11.94 -13.27 -6.47
N ALA A 18 -11.55 -13.97 -5.41
CA ALA A 18 -12.35 -15.02 -4.79
C ALA A 18 -13.63 -14.46 -4.13
N LEU A 19 -13.52 -13.31 -3.47
CA LEU A 19 -14.66 -12.56 -2.90
C LEU A 19 -15.72 -12.23 -3.97
N LEU A 20 -15.29 -11.82 -5.17
CA LEU A 20 -16.19 -11.44 -6.25
C LEU A 20 -17.01 -12.64 -6.75
N ARG A 21 -16.38 -13.81 -6.87
CA ARG A 21 -17.04 -15.06 -7.26
C ARG A 21 -17.99 -15.58 -6.18
N THR A 22 -17.60 -15.50 -4.91
CA THR A 22 -18.41 -16.00 -3.79
C THR A 22 -19.58 -15.07 -3.45
N LEU A 23 -19.40 -13.75 -3.51
CA LEU A 23 -20.47 -12.76 -3.29
C LEU A 23 -21.60 -12.88 -4.33
N ALA A 24 -21.27 -13.22 -5.58
CA ALA A 24 -22.27 -13.45 -6.62
C ALA A 24 -23.17 -14.67 -6.32
N LEU A 25 -22.62 -15.71 -5.67
CA LEU A 25 -23.27 -17.00 -5.42
C LEU A 25 -23.83 -17.17 -3.99
N ALA A 26 -23.46 -16.29 -3.05
CA ALA A 26 -23.71 -16.36 -1.59
C ALA A 26 -25.17 -16.54 -1.14
N VAL A 27 -26.16 -16.17 -1.96
CA VAL A 27 -27.48 -15.82 -1.43
C VAL A 27 -28.46 -16.99 -1.25
N LYS A 28 -28.21 -18.17 -1.84
CA LYS A 28 -29.16 -19.29 -1.72
C LYS A 28 -28.62 -20.53 -1.01
N ASN A 29 -27.33 -20.59 -0.71
CA ASN A 29 -26.71 -21.81 -0.21
C ASN A 29 -25.93 -21.55 1.09
N ALA A 30 -26.19 -22.34 2.14
CA ALA A 30 -25.43 -22.29 3.39
C ALA A 30 -23.91 -22.44 3.13
N HIS A 31 -23.56 -23.21 2.09
CA HIS A 31 -22.19 -23.36 1.63
C HIS A 31 -21.56 -22.04 1.18
N CYS A 32 -22.27 -21.21 0.42
CA CYS A 32 -21.72 -19.95 -0.08
C CYS A 32 -21.65 -18.87 1.01
N ARG A 33 -22.52 -18.93 2.03
CA ARG A 33 -22.36 -18.13 3.27
C ARG A 33 -21.13 -18.53 4.07
N ALA A 34 -20.87 -19.83 4.22
CA ALA A 34 -19.66 -20.31 4.87
C ALA A 34 -18.40 -19.88 4.10
N GLN A 35 -18.42 -19.93 2.77
CA GLN A 35 -17.33 -19.41 1.93
C GLN A 35 -17.14 -17.90 2.10
N LEU A 36 -18.21 -17.11 2.15
CA LEU A 36 -18.10 -15.67 2.39
C LEU A 36 -17.44 -15.36 3.74
N HIS A 37 -17.87 -16.05 4.80
CA HIS A 37 -17.24 -15.90 6.13
C HIS A 37 -15.78 -16.34 6.13
N SER A 38 -15.44 -17.43 5.44
CA SER A 38 -14.03 -17.85 5.27
C SER A 38 -13.19 -16.76 4.61
N VAL A 39 -13.67 -16.18 3.51
CA VAL A 39 -12.92 -15.13 2.79
C VAL A 39 -12.82 -13.84 3.64
N LEU A 40 -13.85 -13.55 4.45
CA LEU A 40 -13.83 -12.45 5.42
C LEU A 40 -12.77 -12.64 6.50
N ASP A 41 -12.67 -13.86 7.04
CA ASP A 41 -11.69 -14.20 8.05
C ASP A 41 -10.28 -14.18 7.47
N ASP A 42 -10.09 -14.67 6.23
CA ASP A 42 -8.83 -14.58 5.50
C ASP A 42 -8.42 -13.12 5.27
N HIS A 43 -9.35 -12.26 4.84
CA HIS A 43 -9.08 -10.83 4.67
C HIS A 43 -8.71 -10.16 6.00
N ARG A 44 -9.40 -10.49 7.08
CA ARG A 44 -9.07 -9.97 8.42
C ARG A 44 -7.68 -10.42 8.86
N ALA A 45 -7.32 -11.68 8.61
CA ALA A 45 -6.00 -12.21 8.90
C ALA A 45 -4.93 -11.46 8.08
N LEU A 46 -5.16 -11.22 6.79
CA LEU A 46 -4.26 -10.43 5.94
C LEU A 46 -4.09 -8.99 6.45
N LEU A 47 -5.17 -8.31 6.81
CA LEU A 47 -5.07 -6.95 7.39
C LEU A 47 -4.25 -6.94 8.69
N LEU A 48 -4.39 -7.95 9.54
CA LEU A 48 -3.59 -8.08 10.75
C LEU A 48 -2.11 -8.34 10.44
N VAL A 49 -1.82 -9.13 9.40
CA VAL A 49 -0.45 -9.34 8.93
C VAL A 49 0.14 -8.04 8.40
N VAL A 50 -0.61 -7.27 7.61
CA VAL A 50 -0.15 -5.97 7.09
C VAL A 50 0.07 -4.97 8.21
N ASP A 51 -0.82 -4.88 9.20
CA ASP A 51 -0.64 -3.98 10.36
C ASP A 51 0.59 -4.38 11.19
N ARG A 52 0.78 -5.68 11.46
CA ARG A 52 1.99 -6.17 12.14
C ARG A 52 3.25 -5.88 11.34
N PHE A 53 3.22 -6.12 10.03
CA PHE A 53 4.34 -5.85 9.15
C PHE A 53 4.67 -4.35 9.15
N SER A 54 3.67 -3.48 9.02
CA SER A 54 3.85 -2.03 9.07
C SER A 54 4.49 -1.59 10.38
N ARG A 55 4.13 -2.17 11.53
CA ARG A 55 4.73 -1.81 12.82
C ARG A 55 6.18 -2.33 12.97
N VAL A 56 6.44 -3.55 12.53
CA VAL A 56 7.78 -4.17 12.63
C VAL A 56 8.78 -3.44 11.74
N PHE A 57 8.37 -3.05 10.53
CA PHE A 57 9.25 -2.40 9.57
C PHE A 57 9.21 -0.87 9.63
N GLU A 58 8.37 -0.28 10.48
CA GLU A 58 8.18 1.16 10.58
C GLU A 58 9.51 1.93 10.78
N GLU A 59 10.33 1.46 11.72
CA GLU A 59 11.61 2.08 12.09
C GLU A 59 12.74 1.76 11.09
N PRO A 60 12.94 0.51 10.64
CA PRO A 60 13.87 0.22 9.54
C PRO A 60 13.58 1.00 8.26
N LEU A 61 12.31 1.10 7.86
CA LEU A 61 11.90 1.86 6.68
C LEU A 61 12.19 3.34 6.84
N PHE A 62 11.92 3.91 8.02
CA PHE A 62 12.29 5.28 8.35
C PHE A 62 13.80 5.51 8.21
N HIS A 63 14.64 4.66 8.82
CA HIS A 63 16.09 4.79 8.75
C HIS A 63 16.63 4.65 7.32
N MET A 64 16.06 3.76 6.52
CA MET A 64 16.42 3.60 5.10
C MET A 64 16.13 4.88 4.31
N HIS A 65 14.94 5.48 4.48
CA HIS A 65 14.57 6.71 3.78
C HIS A 65 15.38 7.93 4.26
N ALA A 66 15.54 8.08 5.58
CA ALA A 66 16.34 9.15 6.15
C ALA A 66 17.82 9.05 5.73
N GLY A 67 18.39 7.84 5.74
CA GLY A 67 19.75 7.58 5.28
C GLY A 67 19.94 7.87 3.79
N ALA A 68 18.99 7.45 2.94
CA ALA A 68 18.98 7.78 1.53
C ALA A 68 18.97 9.29 1.27
N LEU A 69 18.14 10.04 2.01
CA LEU A 69 18.08 11.49 1.90
C LEU A 69 19.35 12.18 2.37
N ALA A 70 19.88 11.77 3.53
CA ALA A 70 21.13 12.31 4.05
C ALA A 70 22.28 12.08 3.08
N PHE A 71 22.36 10.88 2.49
CA PHE A 71 23.35 10.58 1.46
C PHE A 71 23.15 11.44 0.22
N ALA A 72 21.92 11.57 -0.29
CA ALA A 72 21.62 12.38 -1.45
C ALA A 72 21.98 13.86 -1.25
N LEU A 73 21.81 14.39 -0.03
CA LEU A 73 22.21 15.76 0.31
C LEU A 73 23.74 15.91 0.37
N LEU A 74 24.45 14.95 0.96
CA LEU A 74 25.92 14.99 0.99
C LEU A 74 26.48 14.90 -0.44
N ALA A 75 25.97 13.96 -1.23
CA ALA A 75 26.38 13.77 -2.61
C ALA A 75 26.13 15.02 -3.48
N THR A 76 25.01 15.72 -3.31
CA THR A 76 24.77 16.98 -4.05
C THR A 76 25.73 18.07 -3.65
N THR A 77 26.03 18.23 -2.35
CA THR A 77 27.02 19.22 -1.92
C THR A 77 28.42 18.94 -2.49
N SER A 78 28.82 17.66 -2.55
CA SER A 78 30.09 17.25 -3.17
C SER A 78 30.10 17.55 -4.67
N LEU A 79 29.03 17.23 -5.39
CA LEU A 79 28.92 17.50 -6.83
C LEU A 79 29.01 19.00 -7.15
N VAL A 80 28.31 19.83 -6.36
CA VAL A 80 28.31 21.29 -6.53
C VAL A 80 29.69 21.89 -6.23
N LYS A 81 30.42 21.35 -5.24
CA LYS A 81 31.83 21.70 -4.97
C LYS A 81 32.82 21.15 -6.00
N GLY A 82 32.35 20.60 -7.13
CA GLY A 82 33.18 20.08 -8.21
C GLY A 82 33.81 18.72 -7.94
N HIS A 83 33.46 18.04 -6.85
CA HIS A 83 33.93 16.68 -6.58
C HIS A 83 33.09 15.69 -7.39
N ARG A 84 33.59 15.33 -8.58
CA ARG A 84 32.90 14.46 -9.54
C ARG A 84 33.43 13.02 -9.48
N ASP A 85 33.54 12.49 -8.27
CA ASP A 85 33.95 11.10 -8.10
C ASP A 85 32.87 10.17 -8.67
N PHE A 86 33.30 9.11 -9.37
CA PHE A 86 32.41 8.09 -9.92
C PHE A 86 31.45 7.54 -8.87
N TYR A 87 31.91 7.40 -7.62
CA TYR A 87 31.09 6.97 -6.49
C TYR A 87 29.94 7.93 -6.19
N VAL A 88 30.16 9.25 -6.23
CA VAL A 88 29.12 10.24 -5.92
C VAL A 88 28.07 10.29 -7.04
N VAL A 89 28.52 10.29 -8.30
CA VAL A 89 27.62 10.31 -9.47
C VAL A 89 26.85 8.99 -9.60
N GLY A 90 27.51 7.86 -9.36
CA GLY A 90 26.92 6.53 -9.50
C GLY A 90 25.99 6.13 -8.34
N LEU A 91 26.30 6.54 -7.11
CA LEU A 91 25.49 6.16 -5.95
C LEU A 91 24.25 7.04 -5.78
N LEU A 92 24.23 8.27 -6.31
CA LEU A 92 23.09 9.17 -6.15
C LEU A 92 21.78 8.63 -6.76
N PRO A 93 21.77 8.04 -7.98
CA PRO A 93 20.58 7.33 -8.47
C PRO A 93 20.18 6.17 -7.55
N THR A 94 21.16 5.42 -7.02
CA THR A 94 20.88 4.26 -6.18
C THR A 94 20.27 4.63 -4.83
N SER A 95 20.59 5.80 -4.28
CA SER A 95 19.95 6.28 -3.04
C SER A 95 18.46 6.53 -3.21
N PHE A 96 17.99 6.84 -4.42
CA PHE A 96 16.56 7.02 -4.69
C PHE A 96 15.87 5.76 -5.23
N ALA A 97 16.61 4.83 -5.83
CA ALA A 97 16.05 3.59 -6.38
C ALA A 97 15.33 2.75 -5.31
N TYR A 98 15.95 2.56 -4.15
CA TYR A 98 15.36 1.76 -3.06
C TYR A 98 14.08 2.39 -2.48
N PRO A 99 14.06 3.68 -2.09
CA PRO A 99 12.82 4.36 -1.69
C PRO A 99 11.72 4.30 -2.75
N THR A 100 12.09 4.36 -4.04
CA THR A 100 11.13 4.27 -5.15
C THR A 100 10.45 2.91 -5.20
N ILE A 101 11.22 1.83 -5.10
CA ILE A 101 10.67 0.47 -5.07
C ILE A 101 9.74 0.32 -3.86
N MET A 102 10.14 0.79 -2.68
CA MET A 102 9.30 0.70 -1.48
C MET A 102 8.02 1.54 -1.58
N GLY A 103 8.08 2.72 -2.20
CA GLY A 103 6.90 3.54 -2.47
C GLY A 103 5.93 2.87 -3.44
N LEU A 104 6.47 2.21 -4.49
CA LEU A 104 5.67 1.47 -5.46
C LEU A 104 4.97 0.26 -4.82
N GLU A 105 5.69 -0.51 -4.00
CA GLU A 105 5.11 -1.63 -3.24
C GLU A 105 4.05 -1.14 -2.24
N GLY A 106 4.24 0.03 -1.63
CA GLY A 106 3.25 0.68 -0.78
C GLY A 106 1.96 1.03 -1.53
N ASP A 107 2.09 1.61 -2.73
CA ASP A 107 0.94 1.96 -3.58
C ASP A 107 0.19 0.71 -4.04
N LEU A 108 0.89 -0.37 -4.38
CA LEU A 108 0.25 -1.64 -4.75
C LEU A 108 -0.59 -2.24 -3.61
N VAL A 109 -0.11 -2.15 -2.36
CA VAL A 109 -0.88 -2.59 -1.19
C VAL A 109 -2.12 -1.71 -0.99
N GLN A 110 -1.98 -0.39 -1.17
CA GLN A 110 -3.10 0.54 -1.08
C GLN A 110 -4.14 0.26 -2.17
N GLU A 111 -3.71 0.09 -3.42
CA GLU A 111 -4.56 -0.21 -4.57
C GLU A 111 -5.33 -1.52 -4.36
N ALA A 112 -4.67 -2.56 -3.84
CA ALA A 112 -5.34 -3.83 -3.53
C ALA A 112 -6.45 -3.67 -2.48
N GLY A 113 -6.26 -2.79 -1.49
CA GLY A 113 -7.29 -2.42 -0.52
C GLY A 113 -8.47 -1.69 -1.17
N GLU A 114 -8.21 -0.72 -2.04
CA GLU A 114 -9.23 0.04 -2.78
C GLU A 114 -10.02 -0.85 -3.75
N GLN A 115 -9.35 -1.76 -4.44
CA GLN A 115 -10.00 -2.74 -5.33
C GLN A 115 -10.98 -3.61 -4.56
N MET A 116 -10.65 -4.04 -3.34
CA MET A 116 -11.58 -4.82 -2.52
C MET A 116 -12.85 -4.03 -2.17
N LEU A 117 -12.72 -2.74 -1.87
CA LEU A 117 -13.87 -1.86 -1.65
C LEU A 117 -14.75 -1.77 -2.91
N LEU A 118 -14.14 -1.56 -4.08
CA LEU A 118 -14.84 -1.49 -5.36
C LEU A 118 -15.55 -2.81 -5.69
N MET A 119 -14.92 -3.96 -5.41
CA MET A 119 -15.51 -5.27 -5.63
C MET A 119 -16.70 -5.54 -4.70
N ALA A 120 -16.60 -5.15 -3.42
CA ALA A 120 -17.74 -5.22 -2.51
C ALA A 120 -18.90 -4.34 -2.99
N TYR A 121 -18.60 -3.15 -3.55
CA TYR A 121 -19.58 -2.24 -4.11
C TYR A 121 -20.26 -2.75 -5.37
N ALA A 122 -19.51 -3.41 -6.25
CA ALA A 122 -20.03 -4.04 -7.46
C ALA A 122 -20.92 -5.27 -7.19
N SER A 123 -20.98 -5.77 -5.95
CA SER A 123 -21.82 -6.90 -5.60
C SER A 123 -23.32 -6.55 -5.70
N PRO A 124 -24.22 -7.52 -5.93
CA PRO A 124 -25.66 -7.28 -6.10
C PRO A 124 -26.37 -7.08 -4.75
N TRP A 125 -25.87 -6.17 -3.91
CA TRP A 125 -26.41 -5.86 -2.58
C TRP A 125 -27.65 -4.93 -2.61
N PRO A 126 -27.78 -3.92 -3.51
CA PRO A 126 -28.93 -3.00 -3.47
C PRO A 126 -30.24 -3.69 -3.88
N SER A 127 -30.18 -4.59 -4.87
CA SER A 127 -31.35 -5.29 -5.41
C SER A 127 -31.93 -6.35 -4.47
N ARG A 128 -31.21 -6.70 -3.39
CA ARG A 128 -31.59 -7.76 -2.45
C ARG A 128 -32.11 -7.25 -1.10
N LEU A 129 -32.16 -5.93 -0.90
CA LEU A 129 -32.59 -5.29 0.36
C LEU A 129 -34.03 -5.64 0.78
N PHE A 130 -34.90 -5.94 -0.19
CA PHE A 130 -36.35 -6.04 0.03
C PHE A 130 -36.91 -7.45 -0.17
N GLN A 131 -36.04 -8.45 -0.38
CA GLN A 131 -36.50 -9.80 -0.75
C GLN A 131 -36.78 -10.68 0.47
N ASP A 132 -35.83 -10.82 1.42
CA ASP A 132 -35.94 -11.73 2.56
C ASP A 132 -35.02 -11.35 3.72
N ALA A 133 -35.24 -11.88 4.93
CA ALA A 133 -34.36 -11.71 6.10
C ALA A 133 -32.90 -12.13 5.82
N ALA A 134 -32.70 -13.11 4.93
CA ALA A 134 -31.38 -13.53 4.46
C ALA A 134 -30.69 -12.47 3.58
N GLY A 135 -31.45 -11.72 2.77
CA GLY A 135 -30.92 -10.61 1.97
C GLY A 135 -30.49 -9.43 2.85
N LEU A 136 -31.24 -9.16 3.91
CA LEU A 136 -30.89 -8.17 4.95
C LEU A 136 -29.57 -8.52 5.65
N ALA A 137 -29.36 -9.79 6.01
CA ALA A 137 -28.11 -10.26 6.59
C ALA A 137 -26.94 -10.10 5.61
N PHE A 138 -27.10 -10.54 4.35
CA PHE A 138 -26.09 -10.38 3.30
C PHE A 138 -25.68 -8.91 3.12
N ASN A 139 -26.65 -7.99 3.09
CA ASN A 139 -26.37 -6.57 2.91
C ASN A 139 -25.63 -5.96 4.10
N ARG A 140 -25.94 -6.39 5.33
CA ARG A 140 -25.17 -5.98 6.52
C ARG A 140 -23.72 -6.45 6.43
N ASP A 141 -23.49 -7.67 5.98
CA ASP A 141 -22.13 -8.21 5.83
C ASP A 141 -21.35 -7.46 4.74
N VAL A 142 -21.96 -7.22 3.57
CA VAL A 142 -21.36 -6.43 2.49
C VAL A 142 -21.04 -5.00 2.96
N LEU A 143 -21.96 -4.36 3.68
CA LEU A 143 -21.74 -3.01 4.20
C LEU A 143 -20.64 -2.97 5.26
N ALA A 144 -20.54 -4.01 6.11
CA ALA A 144 -19.44 -4.16 7.05
C ALA A 144 -18.09 -4.35 6.33
N ILE A 145 -18.05 -5.06 5.21
CA ILE A 145 -16.87 -5.18 4.35
C ILE A 145 -16.47 -3.80 3.83
N MET A 146 -17.42 -3.06 3.23
CA MET A 146 -17.15 -1.73 2.70
C MET A 146 -16.60 -0.78 3.76
N LEU A 147 -17.21 -0.75 4.95
CA LEU A 147 -16.76 0.10 6.05
C LEU A 147 -15.37 -0.26 6.57
N ARG A 148 -14.94 -1.52 6.40
CA ARG A 148 -13.59 -1.95 6.78
C ARG A 148 -12.58 -1.68 5.66
N ALA A 149 -12.93 -1.99 4.42
CA ALA A 149 -12.12 -1.76 3.24
C ALA A 149 -11.97 -0.25 2.90
N SER A 150 -12.86 0.60 3.39
CA SER A 150 -12.74 2.06 3.26
C SER A 150 -11.59 2.66 4.06
N ARG A 151 -11.02 1.91 5.01
CA ARG A 151 -9.79 2.33 5.70
C ARG A 151 -8.60 2.04 4.80
N PRO A 152 -7.83 3.06 4.39
CA PRO A 152 -6.71 2.85 3.49
C PRO A 152 -5.65 1.95 4.14
N VAL A 153 -5.28 0.89 3.42
CA VAL A 153 -4.26 -0.06 3.85
C VAL A 153 -2.91 0.51 3.44
N ASN A 154 -2.29 1.27 4.35
CA ASN A 154 -1.04 1.97 4.05
C ASN A 154 0.10 1.41 4.89
N LEU A 155 1.24 1.15 4.25
CA LEU A 155 2.50 0.93 4.94
C LEU A 155 3.00 2.27 5.47
N LYS A 156 3.28 2.35 6.78
CA LYS A 156 3.76 3.58 7.42
C LYS A 156 5.26 3.52 7.69
N ALA A 157 5.91 4.67 7.57
CA ALA A 157 7.30 4.88 7.97
C ALA A 157 7.40 5.97 9.05
N ARG A 158 6.96 5.70 10.28
CA ARG A 158 6.90 6.66 11.40
C ARG A 158 6.32 8.01 10.95
N TRP A 159 7.07 9.08 11.18
CA TRP A 159 6.73 10.47 10.89
C TRP A 159 6.77 10.82 9.40
N LEU A 160 7.37 9.99 8.55
CA LEU A 160 7.35 10.17 7.09
C LEU A 160 5.95 9.94 6.50
N GLY A 161 5.04 9.33 7.27
CA GLY A 161 3.67 9.08 6.86
C GLY A 161 3.52 7.78 6.08
N SER A 162 2.59 7.76 5.12
CA SER A 162 2.36 6.62 4.24
C SER A 162 3.47 6.51 3.19
N LEU A 163 4.03 5.31 3.04
CA LEU A 163 4.89 4.96 1.93
C LEU A 163 4.04 4.85 0.68
N SER A 164 4.15 5.88 -0.16
CA SER A 164 3.53 5.96 -1.48
C SER A 164 4.48 6.66 -2.43
N LEU A 165 4.33 6.41 -3.73
CA LEU A 165 5.09 7.17 -4.75
C LEU A 165 4.79 8.67 -4.63
N HIS A 166 3.58 9.03 -4.19
CA HIS A 166 3.22 10.43 -3.95
C HIS A 166 4.07 11.09 -2.87
N THR A 167 4.26 10.42 -1.72
CA THR A 167 5.13 10.92 -0.65
C THR A 167 6.57 11.04 -1.14
N LEU A 168 7.06 10.05 -1.89
CA LEU A 168 8.41 10.10 -2.45
C LEU A 168 8.59 11.21 -3.48
N HIS A 169 7.60 11.43 -4.35
CA HIS A 169 7.63 12.50 -5.34
C HIS A 169 7.74 13.88 -4.67
N ARG A 170 7.03 14.09 -3.55
CA ARG A 170 7.16 15.31 -2.74
C ARG A 170 8.57 15.48 -2.18
N ILE A 171 9.13 14.41 -1.61
CA ILE A 171 10.49 14.42 -1.06
C ILE A 171 11.53 14.73 -2.15
N LEU A 172 11.44 14.06 -3.30
CA LEU A 172 12.30 14.29 -4.46
C LEU A 172 12.16 15.72 -4.98
N GLY A 173 10.94 16.24 -5.06
CA GLY A 173 10.67 17.63 -5.43
C GLY A 173 11.33 18.62 -4.48
N SER A 174 11.19 18.41 -3.17
CA SER A 174 11.86 19.24 -2.15
C SER A 174 13.39 19.16 -2.24
N TRP A 175 13.95 17.97 -2.44
CA TRP A 175 15.38 17.78 -2.65
C TRP A 175 15.86 18.50 -3.93
N TYR A 176 15.13 18.38 -5.04
CA TYR A 176 15.46 19.06 -6.28
C TYR A 176 15.44 20.58 -6.11
N SER A 177 14.39 21.14 -5.50
CA SER A 177 14.33 22.57 -5.19
C SER A 177 15.50 23.02 -4.30
N PHE A 178 15.88 22.23 -3.30
CA PHE A 178 17.06 22.49 -2.48
C PHE A 178 18.34 22.50 -3.32
N THR A 179 18.53 21.53 -4.22
CA THR A 179 19.72 21.47 -5.08
C THR A 179 19.82 22.67 -6.02
N GLN A 180 18.69 23.10 -6.60
CA GLN A 180 18.66 24.29 -7.46
C GLN A 180 19.04 25.56 -6.69
N LEU A 181 18.48 25.74 -5.48
CA LEU A 181 18.83 26.86 -4.61
C LEU A 181 20.31 26.83 -4.23
N TYR A 182 20.84 25.65 -3.89
CA TYR A 182 22.24 25.50 -3.50
C TYR A 182 23.19 25.81 -4.67
N MET A 183 22.87 25.34 -5.89
CA MET A 183 23.63 25.67 -7.10
C MET A 183 23.59 27.16 -7.45
N GLY A 184 22.48 27.85 -7.16
CA GLY A 184 22.39 29.29 -7.37
C GLY A 184 23.19 30.14 -6.36
N LEU A 185 23.56 29.56 -5.22
CA LEU A 185 24.33 30.21 -4.16
C LEU A 185 25.84 29.93 -4.25
N SER A 186 26.24 28.85 -4.91
CA SER A 186 27.63 28.40 -5.08
C SER A 186 28.29 29.00 -6.31
#